data_AF-G7WQP8-F1
#
_entry.id   AF-G7WQP8-F1
#
_cell.length_a   1.000
_cell.length_b   1.000
_cell.length_c   1.000
_cell.angle_alpha   90.00
_cell.angle_beta   90.00
_cell.angle_gamma   90.00
#
_symmetry.space_group_name_H-M   'P 1'
#
loop_
_entity.id
_entity.type
_entity.pdbx_description
1 polymer ?
#
loop_
_entity_poly.entity_id
_entity_poly.type
_entity_poly.pdbx_seq_one_letter_code
_entity_poly.pdbx_strand_id
1 'polypeptide(L)' 'MERVSCDRYPCHYPGQDCTFCFCPFYPCGDGRTGGGLADGEWSCGDCHLLHDPEVAAMVMKGLIRGEALEDIWRDLEKRL' A
#
# COMPACT_ATOMS: atom_id res chain seq x y z
N MET A 1 8.76 -9.47 -15.97
CA MET A 1 9.03 -8.04 -16.24
C MET A 1 9.70 -7.50 -15.00
N GLU A 2 11.03 -7.49 -14.95
CA GLU A 2 11.74 -6.86 -13.84
C GLU A 2 11.66 -5.34 -14.00
N ARG A 3 11.20 -4.63 -12.98
CA ARG A 3 11.21 -3.16 -12.97
C ARG A 3 12.61 -2.69 -12.58
N VAL A 4 13.51 -2.72 -13.57
CA VAL A 4 14.95 -2.36 -13.45
C VAL A 4 15.17 -0.91 -12.98
N SER A 5 14.13 -0.07 -12.92
CA SER A 5 14.22 1.37 -12.62
C SER A 5 13.77 1.76 -11.20
N CYS A 6 13.57 0.82 -10.28
CA CYS A 6 13.32 1.15 -8.89
C CYS A 6 14.61 0.97 -8.08
N ASP A 7 15.17 2.07 -7.60
CA ASP A 7 16.42 2.10 -6.80
C ASP A 7 16.33 1.27 -5.50
N ARG A 8 15.12 0.84 -5.15
CA ARG A 8 14.79 0.07 -3.95
C ARG A 8 14.25 -1.33 -4.29
N TYR A 9 14.32 -1.78 -5.54
CA TYR A 9 13.94 -3.15 -5.89
C TYR A 9 15.06 -4.13 -5.48
N PRO A 10 14.73 -5.29 -4.88
CA PRO A 10 13.40 -5.83 -4.66
C PRO A 10 12.64 -5.32 -3.42
N CYS A 11 13.28 -4.68 -2.44
CA CYS A 11 12.58 -4.17 -1.25
C CYS A 11 13.25 -2.94 -0.60
N HIS A 12 12.44 -2.14 0.10
CA HIS A 12 12.92 -1.08 1.00
C HIS A 12 13.51 -1.65 2.30
N TYR A 13 13.01 -2.80 2.76
CA TYR A 13 13.53 -3.60 3.88
C TYR A 13 13.16 -5.10 3.73
N PRO A 14 13.86 -6.04 4.41
CA PRO A 14 13.58 -7.47 4.29
C PRO A 14 12.16 -7.87 4.73
N GLY A 15 11.51 -8.76 3.98
CA GLY A 15 10.19 -9.33 4.31
C GLY A 15 8.97 -8.52 3.84
N GLN A 16 9.20 -7.43 3.10
CA GLN A 16 8.17 -6.56 2.55
C GLN A 16 7.50 -7.17 1.30
N ASP A 17 6.17 -7.11 1.19
CA ASP A 17 5.45 -7.34 -0.07
C ASP A 17 5.53 -6.09 -0.96
N CYS A 18 5.99 -6.25 -2.21
CA CYS A 18 6.11 -5.17 -3.19
C CYS A 18 5.22 -5.38 -4.43
N THR A 19 4.12 -6.14 -4.30
CA THR A 19 3.13 -6.36 -5.36
C THR A 19 2.63 -5.03 -5.94
N PHE A 20 2.43 -4.04 -5.06
CA PHE A 20 2.06 -2.68 -5.45
C PHE A 20 3.29 -1.78 -5.50
N CYS A 21 3.66 -1.33 -6.70
CA CYS A 21 4.72 -0.34 -6.86
C CYS A 21 4.31 1.06 -6.39
N PHE A 22 3.00 1.34 -6.39
CA PHE A 22 2.40 2.54 -5.83
C PHE A 22 1.18 2.14 -5.00
N CYS A 23 1.00 2.76 -3.83
CA CYS A 23 -0.17 2.50 -2.99
C CYS A 23 -1.44 2.98 -3.72
N PRO A 24 -2.42 2.10 -3.97
CA PRO A 24 -3.65 2.49 -4.65
C PRO A 24 -4.52 3.43 -3.82
N PHE A 25 -4.28 3.52 -2.50
CA PHE A 25 -5.02 4.38 -1.58
C PHE A 25 -4.33 5.72 -1.32
N TYR A 26 -3.23 6.03 -2.01
CA TYR A 26 -2.53 7.30 -1.78
C TYR A 26 -3.32 8.50 -2.34
N PRO A 27 -3.42 9.62 -1.59
CA PRO A 27 -3.09 9.77 -0.18
C PRO A 27 -4.20 9.18 0.70
N CYS A 28 -3.86 8.29 1.65
CA CYS A 28 -4.87 7.65 2.49
C CYS A 28 -5.26 8.49 3.71
N GLY A 29 -4.37 9.41 4.15
CA GLY A 29 -4.61 10.27 5.31
C GLY A 29 -4.68 9.53 6.66
N ASP A 30 -4.41 8.23 6.69
CA ASP A 30 -4.56 7.39 7.88
C ASP A 30 -3.21 7.08 8.54
N GLY A 31 -2.98 7.70 9.70
CA GLY A 31 -1.75 7.52 10.48
C GLY A 31 -1.56 6.10 11.04
N ARG A 32 -2.62 5.29 11.15
CA ARG A 32 -2.52 3.89 11.60
C ARG A 32 -1.69 3.03 10.65
N THR A 33 -1.60 3.44 9.39
CA THR A 33 -0.83 2.73 8.37
C THR A 33 0.68 2.94 8.52
N GLY A 34 1.11 3.93 9.31
CA GLY A 34 2.48 4.44 9.37
C GLY A 34 2.70 5.70 8.52
N GLY A 35 1.73 6.11 7.69
CA GLY A 35 1.79 7.38 6.96
C GLY A 35 1.65 8.61 7.87
N GLY A 36 2.11 9.77 7.39
CA GLY A 36 2.07 11.03 8.13
C GLY A 36 2.36 12.23 7.25
N LEU A 37 2.39 13.43 7.84
CA LEU A 37 2.77 14.64 7.12
C LEU A 37 4.31 14.80 7.09
N ALA A 38 4.88 15.02 5.91
CA ALA A 38 6.27 15.40 5.69
C ALA A 38 6.29 16.67 4.85
N ASP A 39 6.96 17.72 5.33
CA ASP A 39 7.05 19.04 4.67
C ASP A 39 5.70 19.66 4.25
N GLY A 40 4.63 19.34 4.98
CA GLY A 40 3.27 19.83 4.72
C GLY A 40 2.45 18.97 3.74
N GLU A 41 3.04 17.91 3.18
CA GLU A 41 2.37 16.97 2.29
C GLU A 41 2.20 15.60 2.96
N TRP A 42 1.16 14.85 2.58
CA TRP A 42 0.98 13.49 3.08
C TRP A 42 2.03 12.55 2.48
N SER A 43 2.71 11.80 3.33
CA SER A 43 3.72 10.82 2.96
C SER A 43 3.34 9.45 3.49
N CYS A 44 3.37 8.45 2.59
CA CYS A 44 3.28 7.04 2.95
C CYS A 44 4.67 6.39 3.06
N GLY A 45 5.74 7.17 3.28
CA GLY A 45 7.12 6.66 3.31
C GLY A 45 7.36 5.57 4.37
N ASP A 46 6.70 5.68 5.52
CA ASP A 46 6.75 4.69 6.61
C ASP A 46 5.49 3.80 6.64
N CYS A 47 4.68 3.80 5.58
CA CYS A 47 3.48 2.98 5.51
C CYS A 47 3.83 1.49 5.43
N HIS A 48 3.22 0.65 6.24
CA HIS A 48 3.42 -0.82 6.22
C HIS A 48 2.22 -1.59 5.67
N LEU A 49 1.08 -0.92 5.49
CA LEU A 49 -0.20 -1.55 5.19
C LEU A 49 -0.16 -2.41 3.91
N LEU A 50 0.26 -1.84 2.78
CA LEU A 50 0.33 -2.55 1.50
C LEU A 50 1.54 -3.47 1.37
N HIS A 51 2.39 -3.50 2.39
CA HIS A 51 3.57 -4.35 2.47
C HIS A 51 3.33 -5.62 3.26
N ASP A 52 2.19 -5.72 3.94
CA ASP A 52 1.69 -6.98 4.45
C ASP A 52 1.19 -7.85 3.27
N PRO A 53 1.71 -9.09 3.10
CA PRO A 53 1.32 -9.97 2.00
C PRO A 53 -0.18 -10.33 1.96
N GLU A 54 -0.82 -10.47 3.13
CA GLU A 54 -2.25 -10.78 3.21
C GLU A 54 -3.09 -9.59 2.74
N VAL A 55 -2.69 -8.38 3.14
CA VAL A 55 -3.31 -7.13 2.69
C VAL A 55 -3.11 -6.95 1.19
N ALA A 56 -1.88 -7.11 0.68
CA ALA A 56 -1.60 -6.99 -0.75
C ALA A 56 -2.44 -7.96 -1.57
N ALA A 57 -2.55 -9.22 -1.13
CA ALA A 57 -3.39 -10.22 -1.79
C ALA A 57 -4.89 -9.87 -1.74
N MET A 58 -5.38 -9.33 -0.62
CA MET A 58 -6.78 -8.88 -0.49
C MET A 58 -7.09 -7.74 -1.46
N VAL A 59 -6.24 -6.70 -1.49
CA VAL A 59 -6.42 -5.54 -2.37
C VAL A 59 -6.38 -5.96 -3.83
N MET A 60 -5.42 -6.84 -4.21
CA MET A 60 -5.32 -7.33 -5.58
C MET A 60 -6.57 -8.12 -6.01
N LYS A 61 -7.14 -8.93 -5.11
CA LYS A 61 -8.38 -9.67 -5.39
C LYS A 61 -9.57 -8.73 -5.62
N GLY A 62 -9.72 -7.69 -4.81
CA GLY A 62 -10.80 -6.70 -4.99
C GLY A 62 -10.67 -5.98 -6.33
N LEU A 63 -9.46 -5.56 -6.68
CA LEU A 63 -9.17 -4.91 -7.97
C LEU A 63 -9.47 -5.82 -9.17
N ILE A 64 -9.09 -7.10 -9.12
CA ILE A 64 -9.39 -8.08 -10.18
C ILE A 64 -10.90 -8.29 -10.35
N ARG A 65 -11.67 -8.19 -9.26
CA ARG A 65 -13.13 -8.30 -9.27
C ARG A 65 -13.83 -7.03 -9.75
N GLY A 66 -13.09 -5.93 -9.95
CA GLY A 66 -13.65 -4.64 -10.32
C GLY A 66 -14.34 -3.92 -9.16
N GLU A 67 -13.98 -4.23 -7.91
CA GLU A 67 -14.46 -3.51 -6.73
C GLU A 67 -13.85 -2.10 -6.70
N ALA A 68 -14.61 -1.13 -6.19
CA ALA A 68 -14.12 0.23 -6.03
C ALA A 68 -13.06 0.32 -4.91
N LEU A 69 -12.10 1.23 -5.03
CA LEU A 69 -11.03 1.37 -4.04
C LEU A 69 -11.58 1.74 -2.66
N GLU A 70 -12.65 2.52 -2.62
CA GLU A 70 -13.36 2.93 -1.41
C GLU A 70 -14.00 1.73 -0.71
N ASP A 71 -14.50 0.75 -1.47
CA ASP A 71 -15.08 -0.48 -0.92
C ASP A 71 -14.00 -1.39 -0.35
N ILE A 72 -12.89 -1.57 -1.08
CA ILE A 72 -11.74 -2.35 -0.63
C ILE A 72 -11.15 -1.72 0.64
N TRP A 73 -11.01 -0.40 0.67
CA TRP A 73 -10.51 0.35 1.83
C TRP A 73 -11.42 0.16 3.05
N ARG A 74 -12.74 0.31 2.89
CA ARG A 74 -13.71 0.09 3.99
C ARG A 74 -13.62 -1.31 4.58
N ASP A 75 -13.32 -2.33 3.78
CA ASP A 75 -13.14 -3.68 4.28
C ASP A 75 -11.79 -3.89 4.97
N LEU A 76 -10.76 -3.18 4.51
CA LEU A 76 -9.44 -3.16 5.13
C LEU A 76 -9.43 -2.42 6.46
N GLU A 77 -10.14 -1.29 6.58
CA GLU A 77 -10.24 -0.50 7.80
C GLU A 77 -10.78 -1.27 9.00
N LYS A 78 -11.60 -2.30 8.77
CA LYS A 78 -12.11 -3.19 9.82
C LYS A 78 -11.02 -4.08 10.43
N ARG A 79 -9.84 -4.12 9.80
CA ARG A 79 -8.68 -4.95 10.17
C ARG A 79 -7.49 -4.12 10.67
N LEU A 80 -7.58 -2.79 10.57
CA LEU A 80 -6.58 -1.81 11.06
C LEU A 80 -6.77 -1.54 12.55
#